data_AF-A0A482W4L8-F1
#
_entry.id   AF-A0A482W4L8-F1
#
_cell.length_a   1.000
_cell.length_b   1.000
_cell.length_c   1.000
_cell.angle_alpha   90.00
_cell.angle_beta   90.00
_cell.angle_gamma   90.00
#
_symmetry.space_group_name_H-M   'P 1'
#
loop_
_entity.id
_entity.type
_entity.pdbx_description
1 polymer ?
#
loop_
_entity_poly.entity_id
_entity_poly.type
_entity_poly.pdbx_seq_one_letter_code
_entity_poly.pdbx_strand_id
1 'polypeptide(L)'
;MNVVVKGKQASRSEAPILVIAPHSTFLDGGIIYATGFPSIIVRRESGTNPYIGKLINFTQPVYVWRDDPDSRQNTIKEIISRATSDLDWPQILIFPEGTCTNRSCLITFKPGAFYPGVPIQPVCIRYPNKLDTVTWTWEGPSALKLLWLTLTQPYSYCEIEFLPVYVPNEEEKRDPKLFANNVRAVMAKTLGVPVSDYTYGDCKLMARAKGMNLPNSTSLVEVQKLRHRLHLHQANVEENLLNSNISCTNCSRISFVEFCKLLNLSPNDHATQHLFRLYDKSCTGVIDFREYLLGVLALSNSRTTLDAV
;
A
#
# COMPACT_ATOMS: atom_id res chain seq x y z
N MET A 1 7.12 10.65 24.40
CA MET A 1 6.46 11.11 23.16
C MET A 1 5.32 12.04 23.56
N ASN A 2 5.30 13.25 23.02
CA ASN A 2 4.22 14.21 23.23
C ASN A 2 3.14 13.99 22.15
N VAL A 3 1.89 13.79 22.57
CA VAL A 3 0.75 13.56 21.66
C VAL A 3 -0.14 14.80 21.70
N VAL A 4 -0.31 15.44 20.54
CA VAL A 4 -1.19 16.60 20.36
C VAL A 4 -2.44 16.13 19.63
N VAL A 5 -3.60 16.28 20.26
CA VAL A 5 -4.90 15.96 19.64
C VAL A 5 -5.56 17.24 19.15
N LYS A 6 -5.94 17.27 17.87
CA LYS A 6 -6.69 18.34 17.23
C LYS A 6 -8.06 17.84 16.78
N GLY A 7 -9.07 18.69 16.85
CA GLY A 7 -10.45 18.32 16.55
C GLY A 7 -11.08 17.48 17.66
N LYS A 8 -12.23 16.86 17.37
CA LYS A 8 -13.00 16.05 18.32
C LYS A 8 -13.38 14.74 17.65
N GLN A 9 -13.18 13.63 18.37
CA GLN A 9 -13.70 12.33 17.96
C GLN A 9 -15.24 12.37 17.97
N ALA A 10 -15.84 11.97 16.85
CA ALA A 10 -17.27 11.80 16.70
C ALA A 10 -17.74 10.57 17.49
N SER A 11 -18.99 10.59 17.93
CA SER A 11 -19.56 9.40 18.58
C SER A 11 -19.68 8.25 17.57
N ARG A 12 -19.89 7.03 18.09
CA ARG A 12 -20.23 5.87 17.26
C ARG A 12 -21.47 6.11 16.40
N SER A 13 -22.50 6.78 16.95
CA SER A 13 -23.75 7.03 16.23
C SER A 13 -23.57 8.05 15.09
N GLU A 14 -22.63 8.97 15.21
CA GLU A 14 -22.28 9.93 14.15
C GLU A 14 -21.38 9.30 13.08
N ALA A 15 -20.38 8.50 13.51
CA ALA A 15 -19.47 7.80 12.62
C ALA A 15 -19.03 6.45 13.24
N PRO A 16 -19.60 5.31 12.84
CA PRO A 16 -19.22 4.01 13.39
C PRO A 16 -17.79 3.59 13.03
N ILE A 17 -17.16 4.21 12.03
CA ILE A 17 -15.84 3.84 11.53
C ILE A 17 -14.89 5.06 11.56
N LEU A 18 -13.71 4.87 12.14
CA LEU A 18 -12.58 5.78 12.08
C LEU A 18 -11.61 5.30 11.00
N VAL A 19 -11.27 6.18 10.06
CA VAL A 19 -10.36 5.91 8.96
C VAL A 19 -9.08 6.72 9.15
N ILE A 20 -7.94 6.04 9.26
CA ILE A 20 -6.70 6.68 9.72
C ILE A 20 -5.63 6.59 8.65
N ALA A 21 -5.00 7.72 8.38
CA ALA A 21 -3.88 7.81 7.46
C ALA A 21 -2.97 9.02 7.79
N PRO A 22 -1.67 8.97 7.44
CA PRO A 22 -0.99 7.82 6.86
C PRO A 22 -0.74 6.71 7.91
N HIS A 23 -0.70 5.45 7.48
CA HIS A 23 -0.14 4.37 8.28
C HIS A 23 1.36 4.31 8.03
N SER A 24 2.20 4.45 9.04
CA SER A 24 3.64 4.67 8.83
C SER A 24 4.54 4.02 9.84
N THR A 25 4.00 3.60 10.99
CA THR A 25 4.83 3.05 12.05
C THR A 25 4.04 2.11 12.95
N PHE A 26 4.74 1.23 13.65
CA PHE A 26 4.13 0.43 14.71
C PHE A 26 3.61 1.30 15.88
N LEU A 27 4.15 2.52 16.04
CA LEU A 27 3.68 3.49 17.03
C LEU A 27 2.29 4.04 16.71
N ASP A 28 1.78 3.84 15.49
CA ASP A 28 0.41 4.20 15.13
C ASP A 28 -0.61 3.50 16.02
N GLY A 29 -0.24 2.36 16.63
CA GLY A 29 -1.06 1.70 17.66
C GLY A 29 -1.40 2.60 18.86
N GLY A 30 -0.64 3.67 19.11
CA GLY A 30 -0.97 4.67 20.12
C GLY A 30 -2.31 5.37 19.88
N ILE A 31 -2.80 5.41 18.63
CA ILE A 31 -4.12 5.97 18.33
C ILE A 31 -5.24 5.18 19.00
N ILE A 32 -5.07 3.87 19.23
CA ILE A 32 -6.05 3.02 19.90
C ILE A 32 -6.35 3.57 21.29
N TYR A 33 -5.32 3.99 22.03
CA TYR A 33 -5.49 4.64 23.34
C TYR A 33 -6.17 6.01 23.19
N ALA A 34 -5.72 6.83 22.24
CA ALA A 34 -6.26 8.17 22.01
C ALA A 34 -7.74 8.17 21.56
N THR A 35 -8.23 7.04 21.03
CA THR A 35 -9.60 6.89 20.52
C THR A 35 -10.52 6.07 21.43
N GLY A 36 -10.07 5.71 22.63
CA GLY A 36 -10.89 4.97 23.60
C GLY A 36 -11.04 3.48 23.29
N PHE A 37 -10.00 2.83 22.75
CA PHE A 37 -9.94 1.39 22.45
C PHE A 37 -11.01 0.89 21.45
N PRO A 38 -11.04 1.43 20.23
CA PRO A 38 -11.94 0.96 19.17
C PRO A 38 -11.61 -0.46 18.71
N SER A 39 -12.57 -1.10 18.04
CA SER A 39 -12.37 -2.38 17.35
C SER A 39 -11.42 -2.23 16.18
N ILE A 40 -10.22 -2.80 16.29
CA ILE A 40 -9.19 -2.73 15.26
C ILE A 40 -9.29 -3.88 14.26
N ILE A 41 -8.88 -3.63 13.01
CA ILE A 41 -8.67 -4.69 12.02
C ILE A 41 -7.23 -5.17 12.09
N VAL A 42 -7.03 -6.44 12.44
CA VAL A 42 -5.70 -6.98 12.70
C VAL A 42 -5.45 -8.28 11.93
N ARG A 43 -4.21 -8.44 11.47
CA ARG A 43 -3.70 -9.70 10.94
C ARG A 43 -3.72 -10.76 12.03
N ARG A 44 -4.19 -11.97 11.72
CA ARG A 44 -4.25 -13.06 12.73
C ARG A 44 -2.89 -13.30 13.40
N GLU A 45 -1.80 -13.25 12.66
CA GLU A 45 -0.44 -13.50 13.17
C GLU A 45 -0.03 -12.47 14.24
N SER A 46 -0.56 -11.24 14.15
CA SER A 46 -0.34 -10.21 15.16
C SER A 46 -1.15 -10.46 16.44
N GLY A 47 -2.33 -11.08 16.32
CA GLY A 47 -3.15 -11.47 17.48
C GLY A 47 -2.57 -12.62 18.30
N THR A 48 -1.75 -13.48 17.69
CA THR A 48 -1.08 -14.60 18.37
C THR A 48 0.28 -14.22 18.99
N ASN A 49 0.71 -12.96 18.86
CA ASN A 49 1.96 -12.51 19.46
C ASN A 49 1.83 -12.47 21.00
N PRO A 50 2.71 -13.14 21.76
CA PRO A 50 2.57 -13.25 23.22
C PRO A 50 2.72 -11.91 23.97
N TYR A 51 3.35 -10.90 23.36
CA TYR A 51 3.60 -9.60 23.98
C TYR A 51 2.45 -8.60 23.78
N ILE A 52 1.85 -8.59 22.59
CA ILE A 52 0.83 -7.59 22.21
C ILE A 52 -0.56 -8.22 21.95
N GLY A 53 -0.64 -9.53 21.77
CA GLY A 53 -1.85 -10.25 21.39
C GLY A 53 -2.96 -10.13 22.42
N LYS A 54 -2.65 -10.09 23.72
CA LYS A 54 -3.65 -9.87 24.77
C LYS A 54 -4.29 -8.49 24.69
N LEU A 55 -3.49 -7.45 24.42
CA LEU A 55 -3.98 -6.08 24.25
C LEU A 55 -4.81 -5.94 22.97
N ILE A 56 -4.36 -6.58 21.88
CA ILE A 56 -5.11 -6.66 20.62
C ILE A 56 -6.46 -7.35 20.85
N ASN A 57 -6.50 -8.48 21.53
CA ASN A 57 -7.74 -9.22 21.79
C ASN A 57 -8.73 -8.43 22.68
N PHE A 58 -8.23 -7.59 23.60
CA PHE A 58 -9.07 -6.72 24.43
C PHE A 58 -9.91 -5.75 23.60
N THR A 59 -9.39 -5.29 22.46
CA THR A 59 -10.10 -4.38 21.56
C THR A 59 -11.16 -5.07 20.68
N GLN A 60 -11.51 -6.33 20.94
CA GLN A 60 -12.45 -7.11 20.12
C GLN A 60 -12.16 -7.05 18.60
N PRO A 61 -10.94 -7.40 18.16
CA PRO A 61 -10.48 -7.12 16.81
C PRO A 61 -11.26 -7.91 15.77
N VAL A 62 -11.41 -7.35 14.57
CA VAL A 62 -11.83 -8.11 13.39
C VAL A 62 -10.57 -8.69 12.74
N TYR A 63 -10.44 -10.02 12.80
CA TYR A 63 -9.29 -10.72 12.23
C TYR A 63 -9.39 -10.86 10.71
N VAL A 64 -8.27 -10.65 10.02
CA VAL A 64 -8.13 -10.82 8.57
C VAL A 64 -7.03 -11.83 8.27
N TRP A 65 -7.35 -12.85 7.48
CA TRP A 65 -6.34 -13.68 6.83
C TRP A 65 -6.13 -13.11 5.45
N ARG A 66 -4.90 -12.67 5.18
CA ARG A 66 -4.62 -11.93 3.95
C ARG A 66 -4.41 -12.85 2.75
N ASP A 67 -4.08 -14.12 2.99
CA ASP A 67 -3.81 -15.12 1.97
C ASP A 67 -5.02 -16.07 1.74
N ASP A 68 -6.18 -15.74 2.32
CA ASP A 68 -7.43 -16.49 2.15
C ASP A 68 -8.54 -15.54 1.63
N PRO A 69 -9.01 -15.71 0.38
CA PRO A 69 -10.08 -14.91 -0.21
C PRO A 69 -11.39 -14.95 0.59
N ASP A 70 -11.75 -16.11 1.12
CA ASP A 70 -12.98 -16.31 1.87
C ASP A 70 -12.93 -15.56 3.20
N SER A 71 -11.76 -15.53 3.83
CA SER A 71 -11.52 -14.72 5.02
C SER A 71 -11.75 -13.22 4.79
N ARG A 72 -11.32 -12.67 3.64
CA ARG A 72 -11.55 -11.25 3.33
C ARG A 72 -13.03 -10.92 3.24
N GLN A 73 -13.83 -11.79 2.62
CA GLN A 73 -15.29 -11.61 2.54
C GLN A 73 -15.92 -11.68 3.93
N ASN A 74 -15.46 -12.59 4.78
CA ASN A 74 -15.94 -12.70 6.16
C ASN A 74 -15.61 -11.46 6.99
N THR A 75 -14.40 -10.90 6.85
CA THR A 75 -14.05 -9.63 7.47
C THR A 75 -14.99 -8.50 7.01
N ILE A 76 -15.26 -8.40 5.70
CA ILE A 76 -16.17 -7.37 5.18
C ILE A 76 -17.57 -7.54 5.77
N LYS A 77 -18.10 -8.76 5.81
CA LYS A 77 -19.40 -9.06 6.43
C LYS A 77 -19.44 -8.64 7.90
N GLU A 78 -18.37 -8.91 8.66
CA GLU A 78 -18.26 -8.52 10.07
C GLU A 78 -18.19 -6.99 10.24
N ILE A 79 -17.43 -6.29 9.39
CA ILE A 79 -17.36 -4.83 9.40
C ILE A 79 -18.75 -4.24 9.13
N ILE A 80 -19.45 -4.73 8.10
CA ILE A 80 -20.81 -4.30 7.77
C ILE A 80 -21.72 -4.55 8.97
N SER A 81 -21.73 -5.78 9.49
CA SER A 81 -22.57 -6.16 10.63
C SER A 81 -22.37 -5.24 11.82
N ARG A 82 -21.13 -4.98 12.25
CA ARG A 82 -20.85 -4.12 13.42
C ARG A 82 -21.13 -2.64 13.17
N ALA A 83 -20.84 -2.16 11.97
CA ALA A 83 -21.03 -0.76 11.61
C ALA A 83 -22.51 -0.38 11.47
N THR A 84 -23.37 -1.34 11.09
CA THR A 84 -24.82 -1.12 10.93
C THR A 84 -25.65 -1.71 12.06
N SER A 85 -25.03 -2.32 13.07
CA SER A 85 -25.75 -2.95 14.18
C SER A 85 -26.29 -1.92 15.18
N ASP A 86 -27.51 -2.14 15.65
CA ASP A 86 -28.10 -1.38 16.76
C ASP A 86 -27.49 -1.73 18.12
N LEU A 87 -26.67 -2.79 18.20
CA LEU A 87 -25.96 -3.17 19.41
C LEU A 87 -24.83 -2.19 19.72
N ASP A 88 -24.44 -2.11 20.99
CA ASP A 88 -23.39 -1.22 21.50
C ASP A 88 -21.98 -1.75 21.19
N TRP A 89 -21.63 -1.83 19.90
CA TRP A 89 -20.29 -2.16 19.45
C TRP A 89 -19.35 -0.95 19.56
N PRO A 90 -18.06 -1.12 19.94
CA PRO A 90 -17.08 -0.05 19.81
C PRO A 90 -16.95 0.42 18.35
N GLN A 91 -16.54 1.68 18.15
CA GLN A 91 -16.17 2.19 16.82
C GLN A 91 -15.12 1.29 16.18
N ILE A 92 -15.16 1.14 14.86
CA ILE A 92 -14.19 0.34 14.12
C ILE A 92 -13.05 1.25 13.66
N LEU A 93 -11.81 0.86 13.92
CA LEU A 93 -10.61 1.59 13.55
C LEU A 93 -9.87 0.90 12.41
N ILE A 94 -9.66 1.62 11.30
CA ILE A 94 -9.09 1.05 10.07
C ILE A 94 -8.03 1.96 9.46
N PHE A 95 -6.87 1.38 9.15
CA PHE A 95 -5.86 1.97 8.25
C PHE A 95 -6.07 1.43 6.83
N PRO A 96 -6.71 2.20 5.92
CA PRO A 96 -7.14 1.69 4.62
C PRO A 96 -5.97 1.46 3.64
N GLU A 97 -4.77 1.99 3.90
CA GLU A 97 -3.55 1.66 3.13
C GLU A 97 -3.21 0.17 3.22
N GLY A 98 -3.49 -0.46 4.37
CA GLY A 98 -3.22 -1.88 4.62
C GLY A 98 -1.73 -2.24 4.77
N THR A 99 -0.83 -1.25 4.76
CA THR A 99 0.61 -1.35 5.02
C THR A 99 1.14 -0.03 5.57
N CYS A 100 2.30 -0.06 6.23
CA CYS A 100 3.03 1.16 6.58
C CYS A 100 3.76 1.72 5.35
N THR A 101 3.69 3.05 5.18
CA THR A 101 4.34 3.84 4.13
C THR A 101 5.22 4.94 4.74
N ASN A 102 5.90 5.71 3.89
CA ASN A 102 6.84 6.76 4.30
C ASN A 102 6.21 8.16 4.46
N ARG A 103 4.88 8.28 4.37
CA ARG A 103 4.14 9.56 4.49
C ARG A 103 4.36 10.58 3.37
N SER A 104 5.16 10.28 2.35
CA SER A 104 5.38 11.20 1.22
C SER A 104 4.16 11.35 0.32
N CYS A 105 3.26 10.38 0.32
CA CYS A 105 1.98 10.38 -0.37
C CYS A 105 1.01 9.41 0.30
N LEU A 106 -0.28 9.51 -0.02
CA LEU A 106 -1.26 8.48 0.31
C LEU A 106 -1.44 7.50 -0.86
N ILE A 107 -1.13 6.23 -0.62
CA ILE A 107 -1.36 5.16 -1.59
C ILE A 107 -2.85 4.83 -1.72
N THR A 108 -3.21 3.95 -2.65
CA THR A 108 -4.61 3.54 -2.85
C THR A 108 -5.21 2.90 -1.60
N PHE A 109 -6.33 3.46 -1.15
CA PHE A 109 -7.10 2.95 -0.02
C PHE A 109 -7.86 1.68 -0.42
N LYS A 110 -7.80 0.66 0.44
CA LYS A 110 -8.61 -0.55 0.28
C LYS A 110 -10.08 -0.23 0.61
N PRO A 111 -11.04 -0.77 -0.16
CA PRO A 111 -12.46 -0.45 0.01
C PRO A 111 -13.10 -1.08 1.26
N GLY A 112 -12.37 -1.91 2.01
CA GLY A 112 -12.87 -2.67 3.18
C GLY A 112 -13.68 -1.82 4.18
N ALA A 113 -13.16 -0.63 4.52
CA ALA A 113 -13.80 0.30 5.45
C ALA A 113 -15.06 0.99 4.88
N PHE A 114 -15.22 0.98 3.56
CA PHE A 114 -16.17 1.81 2.82
C PHE A 114 -17.37 1.00 2.29
N TYR A 115 -17.27 -0.33 2.27
CA TYR A 115 -18.37 -1.22 1.91
C TYR A 115 -19.68 -1.00 2.70
N PRO A 116 -19.66 -0.66 4.00
CA PRO A 116 -20.92 -0.46 4.73
C PRO A 116 -21.73 0.76 4.27
N GLY A 117 -21.13 1.71 3.54
CA GLY A 117 -21.84 2.91 3.05
C GLY A 117 -22.36 3.83 4.17
N VAL A 118 -21.78 3.73 5.36
CA VAL A 118 -22.09 4.55 6.55
C VAL A 118 -21.18 5.76 6.65
N PRO A 119 -21.55 6.80 7.44
CA PRO A 119 -20.63 7.89 7.77
C PRO A 119 -19.34 7.38 8.41
N ILE A 120 -18.22 8.00 8.05
CA ILE A 120 -16.90 7.67 8.61
C ILE A 120 -16.21 8.94 9.08
N GLN A 121 -15.35 8.85 10.09
CA GLN A 121 -14.52 9.97 10.51
C GLN A 121 -13.07 9.77 10.06
N PRO A 122 -12.57 10.60 9.13
CA PRO A 122 -11.16 10.58 8.79
C PRO A 122 -10.31 11.15 9.93
N VAL A 123 -9.19 10.50 10.23
CA VAL A 123 -8.22 10.94 11.24
C VAL A 123 -6.82 10.98 10.62
N CYS A 124 -6.20 12.16 10.64
CA CYS A 124 -4.87 12.36 10.10
C CYS A 124 -3.81 12.24 11.19
N ILE A 125 -2.77 11.43 10.97
CA ILE A 125 -1.62 11.33 11.88
C ILE A 125 -0.41 12.04 11.27
N ARG A 126 0.30 12.84 12.07
CA ARG A 126 1.60 13.42 11.68
C ARG A 126 2.65 13.14 12.75
N TYR A 127 3.88 12.92 12.31
CA TYR A 127 5.06 12.88 13.18
C TYR A 127 6.00 14.02 12.78
N PRO A 128 5.75 15.26 13.27
CA PRO A 128 6.51 16.46 12.90
C PRO A 128 7.86 16.51 13.65
N ASN A 129 8.65 15.45 13.52
CA ASN A 129 9.95 15.32 14.18
C ASN A 129 11.07 15.72 13.22
N LYS A 130 12.09 16.39 13.75
CA LYS A 130 13.27 16.80 12.96
C LYS A 130 14.01 15.59 12.38
N LEU A 131 14.14 14.52 13.16
CA LEU A 131 14.66 13.24 12.68
C LEU A 131 13.50 12.25 12.55
N ASP A 132 13.46 11.56 11.42
CA ASP A 132 12.50 10.47 11.23
C ASP A 132 13.06 9.17 11.82
N THR A 133 12.65 8.87 13.05
CA THR A 133 13.00 7.64 13.74
C THR A 133 11.87 6.63 13.79
N VAL A 134 10.70 6.97 13.22
CA VAL A 134 9.46 6.22 13.41
C VAL A 134 9.01 5.50 12.16
N THR A 135 9.31 6.04 10.96
CA THR A 135 8.84 5.46 9.70
C THR A 135 9.37 4.05 9.49
N TRP A 136 8.45 3.11 9.46
CA TRP A 136 8.70 1.69 9.29
C TRP A 136 8.17 1.24 7.91
N THR A 137 9.08 1.17 6.94
CA THR A 137 8.78 0.66 5.60
C THR A 137 9.52 -0.64 5.34
N TRP A 138 9.16 -1.32 4.25
CA TRP A 138 9.82 -2.55 3.81
C TRP A 138 11.30 -2.36 3.42
N GLU A 139 11.72 -1.15 3.03
CA GLU A 139 13.13 -0.80 2.80
C GLU A 139 13.81 -0.18 4.03
N GLY A 140 13.05 0.10 5.09
CA GLY A 140 13.52 0.82 6.26
C GLY A 140 14.24 -0.07 7.27
N PRO A 141 14.76 0.55 8.34
CA PRO A 141 15.32 -0.18 9.48
C PRO A 141 14.28 -1.12 10.12
N SER A 142 14.75 -2.17 10.79
CA SER A 142 13.88 -3.08 11.55
C SER A 142 13.17 -2.36 12.70
N ALA A 143 12.02 -2.87 13.12
CA ALA A 143 11.21 -2.27 14.18
C ALA A 143 11.99 -2.05 15.50
N LEU A 144 12.87 -2.99 15.89
CA LEU A 144 13.71 -2.84 17.08
C LEU A 144 14.74 -1.71 16.93
N LYS A 145 15.33 -1.57 15.74
CA LYS A 145 16.26 -0.47 15.46
C LYS A 145 15.54 0.88 15.47
N LEU A 146 14.34 0.96 14.88
CA LEU A 146 13.51 2.18 14.93
C LEU A 146 13.07 2.53 16.35
N LEU A 147 12.70 1.52 17.15
CA LEU A 147 12.37 1.70 18.56
C LEU A 147 13.57 2.28 19.31
N TRP A 148 14.77 1.71 19.14
CA TRP A 148 15.99 2.23 19.74
C TRP A 148 16.25 3.69 19.33
N LEU A 149 16.22 3.98 18.02
CA LEU A 149 16.42 5.34 17.51
C LEU A 149 15.40 6.33 18.10
N THR A 150 14.14 5.92 18.19
CA THR A 150 13.07 6.75 18.78
C THR A 150 13.26 6.96 20.28
N LEU A 151 13.75 5.96 21.01
CA LEU A 151 14.06 6.08 22.44
C LEU A 151 15.29 6.97 22.69
N THR A 152 16.23 7.03 21.76
CA THR A 152 17.38 7.94 21.82
C THR A 152 17.04 9.38 21.41
N GLN A 153 15.83 9.64 20.93
CA GLN A 153 15.34 10.98 20.62
C GLN A 153 14.63 11.58 21.86
N PRO A 154 15.19 12.61 22.53
CA PRO A 154 14.63 13.14 23.77
C PRO A 154 13.21 13.69 23.63
N TYR A 155 12.88 14.23 22.45
CA TYR A 155 11.57 14.79 22.13
C TYR A 155 11.04 14.19 20.84
N SER A 156 9.96 13.42 20.96
CA SER A 156 9.20 12.89 19.82
C SER A 156 7.77 13.39 19.92
N TYR A 157 7.25 13.94 18.84
CA TYR A 157 5.92 14.49 18.69
C TYR A 157 5.08 13.60 17.77
N CYS A 158 3.82 13.42 18.15
CA CYS A 158 2.78 12.81 17.34
C CYS A 158 1.57 13.74 17.38
N GLU A 159 1.01 14.06 16.23
CA GLU A 159 -0.21 14.85 16.09
C GLU A 159 -1.31 13.96 15.54
N ILE A 160 -2.46 13.97 16.19
CA ILE A 160 -3.67 13.26 15.77
C ILE A 160 -4.73 14.31 15.50
N GLU A 161 -5.18 14.43 14.26
CA GLU A 161 -6.19 15.40 13.84
C GLU A 161 -7.46 14.70 13.38
N PHE A 162 -8.53 14.84 14.17
CA PHE A 162 -9.86 14.38 13.83
C PHE A 162 -10.51 15.35 12.84
N LEU A 163 -10.79 14.88 11.63
CA LEU A 163 -11.49 15.67 10.62
C LEU A 163 -13.01 15.62 10.84
N PRO A 164 -13.79 16.52 10.21
CA PRO A 164 -15.24 16.42 10.20
C PRO A 164 -15.71 15.05 9.69
N VAL A 165 -16.85 14.59 10.21
CA VAL A 165 -17.48 13.35 9.75
C VAL A 165 -17.78 13.47 8.27
N TYR A 166 -17.35 12.46 7.50
CA TYR A 166 -17.63 12.34 6.08
C TYR A 166 -18.85 11.45 5.90
N VAL A 167 -19.91 12.02 5.33
CA VAL A 167 -21.16 11.30 5.02
C VAL A 167 -21.16 10.95 3.53
N PRO A 168 -21.20 9.66 3.16
CA PRO A 168 -21.18 9.26 1.76
C PRO A 168 -22.50 9.62 1.05
N ASN A 169 -22.39 10.08 -0.19
CA ASN A 169 -23.54 10.28 -1.08
C ASN A 169 -24.02 8.93 -1.68
N GLU A 170 -25.12 8.96 -2.45
CA GLU A 170 -25.69 7.73 -3.04
C GLU A 170 -24.78 7.05 -4.07
N GLU A 171 -23.92 7.79 -4.76
CA GLU A 171 -22.95 7.21 -5.70
C GLU A 171 -21.82 6.51 -4.94
N GLU A 172 -21.31 7.14 -3.88
CA GLU A 172 -20.28 6.60 -3.00
C GLU A 172 -20.75 5.35 -2.23
N LYS A 173 -22.03 5.30 -1.84
CA LYS A 173 -22.62 4.09 -1.25
C LYS A 173 -22.67 2.91 -2.24
N ARG A 174 -22.84 3.19 -3.54
CA ARG A 174 -22.86 2.17 -4.62
C ARG A 174 -21.46 1.78 -5.06
N ASP A 175 -20.51 2.71 -5.02
CA ASP A 175 -19.11 2.48 -5.34
C ASP A 175 -18.18 2.76 -4.14
N PRO A 176 -17.88 1.72 -3.33
CA PRO A 176 -16.94 1.83 -2.21
C PRO A 176 -15.54 2.28 -2.61
N LYS A 177 -15.11 2.10 -3.86
CA LYS A 177 -13.80 2.58 -4.33
C LYS A 177 -13.84 4.09 -4.55
N LEU A 178 -14.93 4.60 -5.11
CA LEU A 178 -15.16 6.05 -5.22
C LEU A 178 -15.16 6.70 -3.84
N PHE A 179 -15.91 6.12 -2.89
CA PHE A 179 -15.93 6.59 -1.51
C PHE A 179 -14.52 6.62 -0.89
N ALA A 180 -13.77 5.52 -1.02
CA ALA A 180 -12.40 5.44 -0.54
C ALA A 180 -11.48 6.50 -1.16
N ASN A 181 -11.62 6.76 -2.46
CA ASN A 181 -10.84 7.74 -3.20
C ASN A 181 -11.14 9.18 -2.76
N ASN A 182 -12.43 9.51 -2.54
CA ASN A 182 -12.83 10.84 -2.10
C ASN A 182 -12.35 11.13 -0.68
N VAL A 183 -12.52 10.17 0.24
CA VAL A 183 -11.97 10.27 1.61
C VAL A 183 -10.45 10.41 1.59
N ARG A 184 -9.76 9.61 0.76
CA ARG A 184 -8.31 9.74 0.55
C ARG A 184 -7.92 11.14 0.09
N ALA A 185 -8.66 11.72 -0.86
CA ALA A 185 -8.39 13.07 -1.36
C ALA A 185 -8.54 14.15 -0.28
N VAL A 186 -9.58 14.04 0.56
CA VAL A 186 -9.79 14.94 1.72
C VAL A 186 -8.62 14.84 2.71
N MET A 187 -8.19 13.62 3.04
CA MET A 187 -7.05 13.39 3.94
C MET A 187 -5.75 13.89 3.33
N ALA A 188 -5.47 13.61 2.06
CA ALA A 188 -4.28 14.06 1.35
C ALA A 188 -4.17 15.60 1.33
N LYS A 189 -5.29 16.28 1.05
CA LYS A 189 -5.37 17.75 1.10
C LYS A 189 -5.06 18.29 2.51
N THR A 190 -5.59 17.65 3.55
CA THR A 190 -5.36 18.06 4.94
C THR A 190 -3.92 17.80 5.39
N LEU A 191 -3.31 16.71 4.92
CA LEU A 191 -1.92 16.37 5.19
C LEU A 191 -0.92 17.20 4.38
N GLY A 192 -1.36 17.82 3.28
CA GLY A 192 -0.49 18.56 2.36
C GLY A 192 0.41 17.64 1.53
N VAL A 193 -0.03 16.42 1.23
CA VAL A 193 0.73 15.41 0.49
C VAL A 193 -0.03 14.95 -0.76
N PRO A 194 0.66 14.54 -1.84
CA PRO A 194 0.01 13.99 -3.01
C PRO A 194 -0.62 12.61 -2.75
N VAL A 195 -1.45 12.16 -3.69
CA VAL A 195 -1.93 10.77 -3.77
C VAL A 195 -1.10 9.98 -4.78
N SER A 196 -1.04 8.66 -4.58
CA SER A 196 -0.38 7.74 -5.51
C SER A 196 -1.29 6.57 -5.87
N ASP A 197 -1.18 6.09 -7.11
CA ASP A 197 -1.88 4.90 -7.61
C ASP A 197 -1.14 3.60 -7.30
N TYR A 198 -0.10 3.63 -6.47
CA TYR A 198 0.45 2.41 -5.90
C TYR A 198 -0.57 1.75 -4.98
N THR A 199 -0.61 0.43 -5.04
CA THR A 199 -1.45 -0.41 -4.19
C THR A 199 -0.59 -1.21 -3.22
N TYR A 200 -1.22 -1.77 -2.20
CA TYR A 200 -0.57 -2.77 -1.33
C TYR A 200 0.04 -3.95 -2.13
N GLY A 201 -0.62 -4.38 -3.21
CA GLY A 201 -0.12 -5.45 -4.08
C GLY A 201 1.20 -5.07 -4.75
N ASP A 202 1.29 -3.82 -5.22
CA ASP A 202 2.51 -3.27 -5.80
C ASP A 202 3.65 -3.22 -4.77
N CYS A 203 3.38 -2.85 -3.53
CA CYS A 203 4.38 -2.89 -2.45
C CYS A 203 4.86 -4.33 -2.15
N LYS A 204 3.96 -5.32 -2.13
CA LYS A 204 4.32 -6.74 -1.93
C LYS A 204 5.19 -7.24 -3.09
N LEU A 205 4.88 -6.84 -4.32
CA LEU A 205 5.64 -7.16 -5.51
C LEU A 205 7.08 -6.62 -5.43
N MET A 206 7.24 -5.34 -5.10
CA MET A 206 8.56 -4.70 -4.94
C MET A 206 9.38 -5.35 -3.82
N ALA A 207 8.76 -5.63 -2.68
CA ALA A 207 9.42 -6.29 -1.55
C ALA A 207 9.93 -7.69 -1.93
N ARG A 208 9.12 -8.48 -2.66
CA ARG A 208 9.53 -9.82 -3.15
C ARG A 208 10.67 -9.70 -4.15
N ALA A 209 10.58 -8.78 -5.10
CA ALA A 209 11.62 -8.56 -6.10
C ALA A 209 12.97 -8.19 -5.47
N LYS A 210 12.95 -7.35 -4.43
CA LYS A 210 14.14 -7.02 -3.64
C LYS A 210 14.69 -8.24 -2.88
N GLY A 211 13.82 -9.07 -2.29
CA GLY A 211 14.24 -10.33 -1.66
C GLY A 211 14.92 -11.32 -2.62
N MET A 212 14.61 -11.24 -3.91
CA MET A 212 15.27 -12.00 -4.98
C MET A 212 16.52 -11.30 -5.54
N ASN A 213 16.93 -10.15 -4.97
CA ASN A 213 18.03 -9.31 -5.47
C ASN A 213 17.89 -8.91 -6.95
N LEU A 214 16.66 -8.70 -7.42
CA LEU A 214 16.44 -8.28 -8.81
C LEU A 214 16.92 -6.84 -9.03
N PRO A 215 17.60 -6.57 -10.16
CA PRO A 215 17.95 -5.22 -10.57
C PRO A 215 16.67 -4.39 -10.75
N ASN A 216 16.74 -3.09 -10.39
CA ASN A 216 15.66 -2.12 -10.58
C ASN A 216 14.30 -2.55 -9.96
N SER A 217 14.33 -3.28 -8.84
CA SER A 217 13.13 -3.82 -8.17
C SER A 217 12.05 -2.78 -7.84
N THR A 218 12.42 -1.52 -7.60
CA THR A 218 11.50 -0.40 -7.35
C THR A 218 10.74 0.06 -8.60
N SER A 219 11.32 -0.10 -9.79
CA SER A 219 10.71 0.28 -11.08
C SER A 219 9.83 -0.83 -11.67
N LEU A 220 9.86 -2.05 -11.11
CA LEU A 220 9.16 -3.20 -11.69
C LEU A 220 7.64 -3.02 -11.78
N VAL A 221 7.03 -2.33 -10.83
CA VAL A 221 5.59 -2.03 -10.88
C VAL A 221 5.27 -1.13 -12.07
N GLU A 222 6.11 -0.12 -12.30
CA GLU A 222 5.96 0.82 -13.42
C GLU A 222 6.19 0.12 -14.75
N VAL A 223 7.22 -0.75 -14.83
CA VAL A 223 7.45 -1.66 -15.95
C VAL A 223 6.20 -2.51 -16.23
N GLN A 224 5.59 -3.10 -15.21
CA GLN A 224 4.37 -3.90 -15.37
C GLN A 224 3.19 -3.08 -15.91
N LYS A 225 2.99 -1.85 -15.40
CA LYS A 225 1.94 -0.94 -15.87
C LYS A 225 2.16 -0.53 -17.33
N LEU A 226 3.40 -0.18 -17.71
CA LEU A 226 3.76 0.18 -19.08
C LEU A 226 3.60 -1.02 -20.03
N ARG A 227 4.04 -2.22 -19.63
CA ARG A 227 3.86 -3.43 -20.45
C ARG A 227 2.39 -3.74 -20.70
N HIS A 228 1.53 -3.57 -19.69
CA HIS A 228 0.08 -3.73 -19.87
C HIS A 228 -0.50 -2.72 -20.88
N ARG A 229 -0.06 -1.45 -20.82
CA ARG A 229 -0.45 -0.41 -21.78
C ARG A 229 0.06 -0.70 -23.21
N LEU A 230 1.22 -1.33 -23.32
CA LEU A 230 1.84 -1.75 -24.58
C LEU A 230 1.31 -3.10 -25.09
N HIS A 231 0.29 -3.68 -24.46
CA HIS A 231 -0.27 -4.99 -24.78
C HIS A 231 0.73 -6.16 -24.70
N LEU A 232 1.84 -5.98 -23.98
CA LEU A 232 2.79 -7.04 -23.63
C LEU A 232 2.24 -7.85 -22.44
N HIS A 233 1.13 -8.54 -22.69
CA HIS A 233 0.46 -9.38 -21.70
C HIS A 233 1.25 -10.69 -21.51
N GLN A 234 1.57 -11.02 -20.26
CA GLN A 234 2.40 -12.18 -19.87
C GLN A 234 3.84 -12.07 -20.41
N ALA A 235 4.71 -13.02 -20.05
CA ALA A 235 6.11 -13.01 -20.49
C ALA A 235 6.30 -13.78 -21.82
N ASN A 236 5.24 -13.95 -22.62
CA ASN A 236 5.27 -14.84 -23.78
C ASN A 236 6.28 -14.39 -24.85
N VAL A 237 6.41 -13.07 -25.06
CA VAL A 237 7.42 -12.51 -25.99
C VAL A 237 8.82 -12.80 -25.46
N GLU A 238 9.05 -12.56 -24.17
CA GLU A 238 10.33 -12.76 -23.50
C GLU A 238 10.72 -14.25 -23.38
N GLU A 239 9.77 -15.14 -23.09
CA GLU A 239 9.96 -16.59 -23.07
C GLU A 239 10.25 -17.13 -24.47
N ASN A 240 9.54 -16.64 -25.50
CA ASN A 240 9.84 -16.98 -26.89
C ASN A 240 11.23 -16.47 -27.31
N LEU A 241 11.64 -15.29 -26.87
CA LEU A 241 13.00 -14.77 -27.11
C LEU A 241 14.09 -15.62 -26.45
N LEU A 242 13.80 -16.25 -25.30
CA LEU A 242 14.73 -17.18 -24.64
C LEU A 242 14.75 -18.57 -25.28
N ASN A 243 13.60 -19.06 -25.74
CA ASN A 243 13.43 -20.40 -26.33
C ASN A 243 13.83 -20.46 -27.80
N SER A 244 13.68 -19.35 -28.52
CA SER A 244 14.22 -19.22 -29.86
C SER A 244 15.72 -18.95 -29.75
N ASN A 245 16.53 -19.57 -30.61
CA ASN A 245 17.94 -19.22 -30.81
C ASN A 245 18.11 -17.82 -31.44
N ILE A 246 17.22 -16.86 -31.12
CA ILE A 246 17.36 -15.46 -31.50
C ILE A 246 18.61 -14.95 -30.78
N SER A 247 19.68 -14.91 -31.55
CA SER A 247 21.00 -14.49 -31.15
C SER A 247 20.97 -13.00 -30.81
N CYS A 248 20.60 -12.71 -29.58
CA CYS A 248 20.99 -11.49 -28.93
C CYS A 248 22.52 -11.54 -28.73
N THR A 249 23.28 -11.30 -29.80
CA THR A 249 24.75 -11.43 -29.85
C THR A 249 25.44 -10.62 -28.75
N ASN A 250 24.84 -9.50 -28.32
CA ASN A 250 25.29 -8.74 -27.15
C ASN A 250 24.12 -8.18 -26.31
N CYS A 251 23.38 -9.06 -25.63
CA CYS A 251 22.28 -8.68 -24.74
C CYS A 251 22.64 -7.76 -23.57
N SER A 252 23.92 -7.55 -23.30
CA SER A 252 24.40 -6.62 -22.28
C SER A 252 24.29 -5.16 -22.70
N ARG A 253 24.17 -4.87 -24.01
CA ARG A 253 24.10 -3.52 -24.56
C ARG A 253 23.20 -3.49 -25.78
N ILE A 254 21.95 -3.10 -25.59
CA ILE A 254 21.01 -2.89 -26.69
C ILE A 254 20.58 -1.43 -26.76
N SER A 255 20.47 -0.92 -27.99
CA SER A 255 19.94 0.41 -28.28
C SER A 255 18.41 0.44 -28.22
N PHE A 256 17.82 1.64 -28.17
CA PHE A 256 16.36 1.82 -28.23
C PHE A 256 15.73 1.19 -29.48
N VAL A 257 16.41 1.27 -30.63
CA VAL A 257 15.91 0.70 -31.90
C VAL A 257 15.89 -0.83 -31.84
N GLU A 258 16.93 -1.44 -31.28
CA GLU A 258 16.98 -2.90 -31.08
C GLU A 258 15.94 -3.36 -30.06
N PHE A 259 15.76 -2.62 -28.96
CA PHE A 259 14.72 -2.89 -27.97
C PHE A 259 13.32 -2.92 -28.59
N CYS A 260 13.00 -1.92 -29.43
CA CYS A 260 11.71 -1.86 -30.14
C CYS A 260 11.54 -3.07 -31.08
N LYS A 261 12.59 -3.46 -31.80
CA LYS A 261 12.55 -4.64 -32.70
C LYS A 261 12.34 -5.94 -31.94
N LEU A 262 13.07 -6.14 -30.83
CA LEU A 262 13.00 -7.37 -30.01
C LEU A 262 11.61 -7.57 -29.40
N LEU A 263 10.97 -6.49 -28.94
CA LEU A 263 9.64 -6.54 -28.32
C LEU A 263 8.48 -6.27 -29.29
N ASN A 264 8.78 -6.05 -30.58
CA ASN A 264 7.81 -5.67 -31.62
C ASN A 264 6.97 -4.43 -31.23
N LEU A 265 7.63 -3.38 -30.75
CA LEU A 265 7.02 -2.13 -30.27
C LEU A 265 7.23 -0.97 -31.25
N SER A 266 6.31 -0.02 -31.25
CA SER A 266 6.42 1.22 -32.03
C SER A 266 7.42 2.20 -31.39
N PRO A 267 8.45 2.69 -32.11
CA PRO A 267 9.39 3.69 -31.59
C PRO A 267 8.75 5.05 -31.24
N ASN A 268 7.62 5.35 -31.88
CA ASN A 268 6.91 6.61 -31.71
C ASN A 268 5.97 6.61 -30.48
N ASP A 269 5.77 5.47 -29.83
CA ASP A 269 4.95 5.39 -28.63
C ASP A 269 5.73 5.90 -27.41
N HIS A 270 5.15 6.89 -26.71
CA HIS A 270 5.68 7.42 -25.46
C HIS A 270 5.84 6.34 -24.38
N ALA A 271 4.95 5.34 -24.32
CA ALA A 271 5.06 4.25 -23.35
C ALA A 271 6.27 3.36 -23.63
N THR A 272 6.61 3.12 -24.90
CA THR A 272 7.81 2.37 -25.31
C THR A 272 9.09 3.12 -24.94
N GLN A 273 9.14 4.43 -25.23
CA GLN A 273 10.27 5.27 -24.83
C GLN A 273 10.44 5.31 -23.32
N HIS A 274 9.34 5.41 -22.58
CA HIS A 274 9.36 5.42 -21.12
C HIS A 274 9.88 4.09 -20.57
N LEU A 275 9.40 2.96 -21.09
CA LEU A 275 9.83 1.64 -20.67
C LEU A 275 11.35 1.45 -20.84
N PHE A 276 11.91 1.90 -21.96
CA PHE A 276 13.37 1.86 -22.18
C PHE A 276 14.13 2.74 -21.18
N ARG A 277 13.65 3.96 -20.92
CA ARG A 277 14.29 4.91 -19.98
C ARG A 277 14.34 4.41 -18.55
N LEU A 278 13.43 3.54 -18.12
CA LEU A 278 13.49 2.93 -16.78
C LEU A 278 14.75 2.09 -16.56
N TYR A 279 15.31 1.55 -17.64
CA TYR A 279 16.55 0.77 -17.63
C TYR A 279 17.77 1.60 -18.06
N ASP A 280 17.60 2.67 -18.86
CA ASP A 280 18.67 3.61 -19.23
C ASP A 280 18.81 4.78 -18.23
N LYS A 281 19.08 4.46 -16.96
CA LYS A 281 19.15 5.46 -15.87
C LYS A 281 20.22 6.53 -16.07
N SER A 282 21.30 6.17 -16.78
CA SER A 282 22.43 7.06 -17.06
C SER A 282 22.27 7.83 -18.38
N CYS A 283 21.12 7.70 -19.07
CA CYS A 283 20.84 8.34 -20.36
C CYS A 283 21.93 8.09 -21.41
N THR A 284 22.46 6.87 -21.44
CA THR A 284 23.53 6.44 -22.34
C THR A 284 23.02 6.03 -23.71
N GLY A 285 21.70 5.88 -23.87
CA GLY A 285 21.06 5.39 -25.09
C GLY A 285 21.12 3.87 -25.26
N VAL A 286 21.65 3.16 -24.27
CA VAL A 286 21.76 1.69 -24.27
C VAL A 286 21.37 1.09 -22.91
N ILE A 287 20.85 -0.13 -22.91
CA ILE A 287 20.49 -0.86 -21.69
C ILE A 287 21.04 -2.28 -21.69
N ASP A 288 21.16 -2.87 -20.50
CA ASP A 288 21.33 -4.31 -20.34
C ASP A 288 19.96 -5.00 -20.41
N PHE A 289 19.68 -5.64 -21.55
CA PHE A 289 18.39 -6.28 -21.79
C PHE A 289 18.12 -7.43 -20.83
N ARG A 290 19.17 -8.04 -20.26
CA ARG A 290 19.02 -9.15 -19.30
C ARG A 290 18.34 -8.69 -18.03
N GLU A 291 18.56 -7.44 -17.60
CA GLU A 291 17.85 -6.86 -16.45
C GLU A 291 16.34 -6.73 -16.72
N TYR A 292 15.96 -6.34 -17.94
CA TYR A 292 14.56 -6.30 -18.37
C TYR A 292 13.94 -7.70 -18.34
N LEU A 293 14.59 -8.68 -18.98
CA LEU A 293 14.12 -10.07 -19.05
C LEU A 293 13.95 -10.68 -17.66
N LEU A 294 14.95 -10.55 -16.79
CA LEU A 294 14.91 -11.05 -15.41
C LEU A 294 13.75 -10.44 -14.63
N GLY A 295 13.55 -9.12 -14.75
CA GLY A 295 12.43 -8.42 -14.13
C GLY A 295 11.09 -8.97 -14.60
N VAL A 296 10.89 -9.10 -15.91
CA VAL A 296 9.64 -9.59 -16.50
C VAL A 296 9.33 -11.04 -16.14
N LEU A 297 10.31 -11.94 -16.20
CA LEU A 297 10.13 -13.35 -15.93
C LEU A 297 9.88 -13.63 -14.44
N ALA A 298 10.48 -12.84 -13.56
CA ALA A 298 10.18 -12.91 -12.14
C ALA A 298 8.72 -12.49 -11.87
N LEU A 299 8.20 -11.51 -12.61
CA LEU A 299 6.81 -11.07 -12.51
C LEU A 299 5.83 -12.10 -13.07
N SER A 300 6.12 -12.76 -14.20
CA SER A 300 5.23 -13.79 -14.78
C SER A 300 5.12 -15.02 -13.89
N ASN A 301 6.24 -15.52 -13.35
CA ASN A 301 6.25 -16.64 -12.39
C ASN A 301 5.58 -16.31 -11.05
N SER A 302 5.42 -15.01 -10.75
CA SER A 302 4.69 -14.59 -9.55
C SER A 302 3.17 -14.63 -9.73
N ARG A 303 2.64 -14.48 -10.95
CA ARG A 303 1.19 -14.56 -11.24
C ARG A 303 0.64 -15.95 -11.06
N THR A 304 1.36 -17.00 -11.46
CA THR A 304 1.00 -18.40 -11.18
C THR A 304 0.83 -18.68 -9.68
N THR A 305 1.48 -17.89 -8.82
CA THR A 305 1.34 -17.98 -7.35
C THR A 305 0.37 -16.98 -6.72
N LEU A 306 -0.02 -15.91 -7.44
CA LEU A 306 -0.88 -14.83 -6.93
C LEU A 306 -2.32 -14.92 -7.46
N ASP A 307 -2.53 -15.48 -8.66
CA ASP A 307 -3.86 -15.77 -9.21
C ASP A 307 -4.41 -17.11 -8.67
N ALA A 308 -3.58 -17.86 -7.94
CA ALA A 308 -3.97 -19.02 -7.12
C ALA A 308 -4.33 -18.62 -5.66
N VAL A 309 -4.37 -17.32 -5.33
CA VAL A 309 -4.69 -16.76 -4.00
C VAL A 309 -5.77 -15.70 -4.09
#